data_AF-A0A6G0FE02-F1
#
_entry.id   AF-A0A6G0FE02-F1
#
_cell.length_a   1.000
_cell.length_b   1.000
_cell.length_c   1.000
_cell.angle_alpha   90.00
_cell.angle_beta   90.00
_cell.angle_gamma   90.00
#
_symmetry.space_group_name_H-M   'P 1'
#
loop_
_entity.id
_entity.type
_entity.pdbx_description
1 polymer ?
#
loop_
_entity_poly.entity_id
_entity_poly.type
_entity_poly.pdbx_seq_one_letter_code
_entity_poly.pdbx_strand_id
1 'polypeptide(L)' 'MSQTLAAVSGSLGSIGYGLAAIGPGVGVGIIFGNGTQALARQPEAAGLIRANQILGFAFCEALALIGLVMPFVYGK' A
#
# COMPACT_ATOMS: atom_id res chain seq x y z
N MET A 1 26.02 -1.99 35.76
CA MET A 1 26.49 -1.63 34.40
C MET A 1 26.51 -2.91 33.57
N SER A 2 25.41 -3.21 32.88
CA SER A 2 25.36 -4.25 31.83
C SER A 2 24.76 -3.55 30.62
N GLN A 3 25.63 -3.11 29.71
CA GLN A 3 25.20 -2.62 28.41
C GLN A 3 24.74 -3.84 27.61
N THR A 4 23.45 -3.94 27.35
CA THR A 4 22.91 -4.87 26.36
C THR A 4 23.49 -4.47 25.00
N LEU A 5 24.53 -5.16 24.55
CA LEU A 5 25.41 -4.86 23.41
C LEU A 5 24.73 -4.93 22.02
N ALA A 6 23.41 -4.99 21.94
CA ALA A 6 22.67 -4.65 20.73
C ALA A 6 21.23 -4.36 21.15
N ALA A 7 20.97 -3.19 21.73
CA ALA A 7 19.59 -2.74 21.88
C ALA A 7 19.00 -2.60 20.47
N VAL A 8 18.19 -3.59 20.05
CA VAL A 8 17.33 -3.45 18.88
C VAL A 8 16.43 -2.26 19.15
N SER A 9 16.79 -1.14 18.54
CA SER A 9 16.06 0.12 18.58
C SER A 9 15.21 0.21 17.32
N GLY A 10 13.92 0.51 17.47
CA GLY A 10 13.01 0.60 16.33
C GLY A 10 11.55 0.77 16.74
N SER A 11 10.71 1.05 15.76
CA SER A 11 9.26 1.21 15.94
C SER A 11 8.52 -0.04 15.48
N LEU A 12 7.86 -0.72 16.41
CA LEU A 12 6.98 -1.85 16.09
C LEU A 12 5.81 -1.41 15.20
N GLY A 13 5.38 -0.15 15.32
CA GLY A 13 4.38 0.45 14.43
C GLY A 13 4.85 0.57 12.98
N SER A 14 6.13 0.89 12.75
CA SER A 14 6.71 0.93 11.40
C SER A 14 6.78 -0.46 10.77
N ILE A 15 7.07 -1.49 11.57
CA ILE A 15 7.03 -2.89 11.11
C ILE A 15 5.60 -3.28 10.75
N GLY A 16 4.62 -2.96 11.61
CA GLY A 16 3.21 -3.22 11.36
C GLY A 16 2.70 -2.56 10.08
N TYR A 17 3.05 -1.28 9.86
CA TYR A 17 2.72 -0.58 8.62
C TYR A 17 3.38 -1.22 7.39
N GLY A 18 4.67 -1.57 7.49
CA GLY A 18 5.39 -2.24 6.40
C GLY A 18 4.71 -3.54 5.96
N LEU A 19 4.21 -4.33 6.91
CA LEU A 19 3.44 -5.55 6.62
C LEU A 19 2.07 -5.23 6.00
N ALA A 20 1.36 -4.22 6.53
CA ALA A 20 0.07 -3.80 6.00
C ALA A 20 0.16 -3.27 4.54
N ALA A 21 1.30 -2.68 4.15
CA ALA A 21 1.53 -2.14 2.82
C ALA A 21 1.78 -3.21 1.73
N ILE A 22 2.05 -4.46 2.09
CA ILE A 22 2.36 -5.53 1.11
C ILE A 22 1.18 -5.82 0.20
N GLY A 23 -0.01 -6.01 0.77
CA GLY A 23 -1.23 -6.31 0.01
C GLY A 23 -1.56 -5.21 -1.00
N PRO A 24 -1.63 -3.94 -0.57
CA PRO A 24 -1.83 -2.80 -1.45
C PRO A 24 -0.73 -2.67 -2.50
N GLY A 25 0.55 -2.84 -2.14
CA GLY A 25 1.65 -2.82 -3.11
C GLY A 25 1.48 -3.83 -4.25
N VAL A 26 1.05 -5.06 -3.94
CA VAL A 26 0.74 -6.08 -4.96
C VAL A 26 -0.48 -5.69 -5.79
N GLY A 27 -1.56 -5.26 -5.14
CA GLY A 27 -2.80 -4.92 -5.84
C GLY A 27 -2.64 -3.70 -6.76
N VAL A 28 -1.89 -2.67 -6.33
CA VAL A 28 -1.50 -1.53 -7.18
C VAL A 28 -0.72 -2.00 -8.39
N GLY A 29 0.27 -2.88 -8.22
CA GLY A 29 1.03 -3.46 -9.33
C GLY A 29 0.13 -4.14 -10.37
N ILE A 30 -0.86 -4.92 -9.92
CA ILE A 30 -1.83 -5.61 -10.78
C ILE A 30 -2.75 -4.61 -11.50
N ILE A 31 -3.34 -3.65 -10.77
CA ILE A 31 -4.29 -2.67 -11.31
C ILE A 31 -3.62 -1.83 -12.39
N PHE A 32 -2.44 -1.28 -12.10
CA PHE A 32 -1.73 -0.42 -13.05
C PHE A 32 -1.08 -1.22 -14.18
N GLY A 33 -0.55 -2.42 -13.91
CA GLY A 33 -0.02 -3.29 -14.95
C GLY A 33 -1.07 -3.71 -15.98
N ASN A 34 -2.23 -4.17 -15.51
CA ASN A 34 -3.33 -4.58 -16.39
C ASN A 34 -3.99 -3.38 -17.07
N GLY A 35 -4.17 -2.27 -16.36
CA GLY A 35 -4.75 -1.07 -16.96
C GLY A 35 -3.86 -0.44 -18.03
N THR A 36 -2.53 -0.47 -17.86
CA THR A 36 -1.59 -0.03 -18.91
C THR A 36 -1.68 -0.92 -20.16
N GLN A 37 -1.76 -2.24 -19.98
CA GLN A 37 -1.96 -3.17 -21.10
C GLN A 37 -3.32 -2.96 -21.79
N ALA A 38 -4.38 -2.69 -21.03
CA ALA A 38 -5.70 -2.39 -21.57
C ALA A 38 -5.68 -1.08 -22.38
N LEU A 39 -5.01 -0.04 -21.86
CA LEU A 39 -4.87 1.24 -22.53
C LEU A 39 -4.09 1.12 -23.85
N ALA A 40 -3.04 0.30 -23.87
CA ALA A 40 -2.28 0.02 -25.10
C ALA A 40 -3.12 -0.72 -26.16
N ARG A 41 -4.07 -1.55 -25.74
CA ARG A 41 -4.96 -2.31 -26.64
C ARG A 41 -6.16 -1.50 -27.13
N GLN A 42 -6.70 -0.60 -26.29
CA GLN A 42 -7.85 0.26 -26.62
C GLN A 42 -7.63 1.69 -26.12
N PRO A 43 -6.93 2.53 -26.92
CA PRO A 43 -6.70 3.94 -26.59
C PRO A 43 -7.99 4.75 -26.47
N GLU A 44 -9.04 4.40 -27.21
CA GLU A 44 -10.33 5.09 -27.21
C GLU A 44 -11.06 4.96 -25.86
N ALA A 45 -10.80 3.87 -25.14
CA ALA A 45 -11.37 3.61 -23.82
C ALA A 45 -10.56 4.21 -22.66
N ALA A 46 -9.55 5.05 -22.94
CA ALA A 46 -8.62 5.58 -21.94
C ALA A 46 -9.29 6.21 -20.72
N GLY A 47 -10.35 6.99 -20.94
CA GLY A 47 -11.09 7.64 -19.85
C GLY A 47 -11.70 6.64 -18.87
N LEU A 48 -12.37 5.61 -19.39
CA LEU A 48 -13.00 4.56 -18.58
C LEU A 48 -11.95 3.71 -17.87
N ILE A 49 -10.87 3.33 -18.55
CA ILE A 49 -9.78 2.53 -17.98
C ILE A 49 -9.14 3.28 -16.80
N ARG A 50 -8.81 4.57 -16.98
CA ARG A 50 -8.21 5.38 -15.91
C ARG A 50 -9.17 5.57 -14.73
N ALA A 51 -10.46 5.79 -14.99
CA ALA A 51 -11.46 5.89 -13.92
C ALA A 51 -11.52 4.61 -13.07
N ASN A 52 -11.55 3.44 -13.73
CA ASN A 52 -11.53 2.15 -13.04
C ASN A 52 -10.20 1.88 -12.32
N GLN A 53 -9.06 2.29 -12.89
CA GLN A 53 -7.75 2.18 -12.23
C GLN A 53 -7.70 2.99 -10.94
N ILE A 54 -8.18 4.24 -10.97
CA ILE A 54 -8.21 5.12 -9.79
C ILE A 54 -9.14 4.53 -8.71
N LEU A 55 -10.32 4.03 -9.10
CA LEU A 55 -11.25 3.41 -8.18
C LEU A 55 -10.66 2.15 -7.54
N GLY A 56 -10.06 1.27 -8.35
CA GLY A 56 -9.37 0.07 -7.84
C GLY A 56 -8.22 0.41 -6.92
N PHE A 57 -7.40 1.41 -7.29
CA PHE A 57 -6.29 1.92 -6.47
C PHE A 57 -6.79 2.41 -5.11
N ALA A 58 -7.87 3.22 -5.10
CA ALA A 58 -8.43 3.74 -3.85
C ALA A 58 -8.92 2.63 -2.91
N PHE A 59 -9.57 1.58 -3.44
CA PHE A 59 -9.96 0.42 -2.62
C PHE A 59 -8.76 -0.36 -2.11
N CYS A 60 -7.70 -0.47 -2.91
CA CYS A 60 -6.47 -1.14 -2.51
C CYS A 60 -5.77 -0.38 -1.36
N GLU A 61 -5.65 0.94 -1.49
CA GLU A 61 -5.00 1.79 -0.50
C GLU A 61 -5.81 2.00 0.77
N ALA A 62 -7.13 1.84 0.74
CA ALA A 62 -7.96 1.97 1.94
C ALA A 62 -7.44 1.11 3.10
N LEU A 63 -6.96 -0.10 2.82
CA LEU A 63 -6.41 -1.01 3.81
C LEU A 63 -4.99 -0.60 4.28
N ALA A 64 -4.14 -0.11 3.37
CA ALA A 64 -2.82 0.43 3.73
C ALA A 64 -2.94 1.64 4.66
N LEU A 65 -3.85 2.56 4.36
CA LEU A 65 -4.08 3.76 5.15
C LEU A 65 -4.64 3.43 6.54
N ILE A 66 -5.50 2.42 6.65
CA ILE A 66 -5.92 1.89 7.95
C ILE A 66 -4.69 1.39 8.72
N GLY A 67 -3.83 0.57 8.10
CA GLY A 67 -2.59 0.07 8.70
C GLY A 67 -1.61 1.17 9.13
N LEU A 68 -1.53 2.27 8.36
CA LEU A 68 -0.74 3.46 8.69
C LEU A 68 -1.25 4.15 9.95
N VAL A 69 -2.58 4.21 10.13
CA VAL A 69 -3.22 4.91 11.24
C VAL A 69 -3.13 4.11 12.55
N MET A 70 -3.05 2.77 12.50
CA MET A 70 -3.08 1.91 13.69
C MET A 70 -2.03 2.26 14.77
N PRO A 71 -0.75 2.53 14.45
CA PRO A 71 0.23 2.93 15.46
C PRO A 71 -0.08 4.27 16.14
N PHE A 72 -0.80 5.18 15.48
CA PHE A 72 -1.22 6.46 16.08
C PHE A 72 -2.42 6.29 17.01
N VAL A 73 -3.25 5.28 16.79
CA VAL A 73 -4.44 4.98 17.61
C VAL A 73 -4.08 4.14 18.83
N TYR A 74 -3.15 3.18 18.67
CA TYR A 74 -2.84 2.19 19.70
C TYR A 74 -1.41 2.28 20.26
N GLY A 75 -0.55 3.11 19.67
CA GLY A 75 0.77 3.39 20.22
C GLY A 75 0.64 4.22 21.51
N LYS A 76 0.96 3.59 22.64
CA LYS A 76 1.14 4.27 23.93
C LYS A 76 2.57 4.74 24.08
#